data_AF-A0A4Q5S453-F1
#
_entry.id   AF-A0A4Q5S453-F1
#
_cell.length_a   1.000
_cell.length_b   1.000
_cell.length_c   1.000
_cell.angle_alpha   90.00
_cell.angle_beta   90.00
_cell.angle_gamma   90.00
#
_symmetry.space_group_name_H-M   'P 1'
#
loop_
_entity.id
_entity.type
_entity.pdbx_description
1 polymer ?
#
loop_
_entity_poly.entity_id
_entity_poly.type
_entity_poly.pdbx_seq_one_letter_code
_entity_poly.pdbx_strand_id
1 'polypeptide(L)'
;MANITEKDILVYLKEKIKSIQAEAKKYEDLLNAFNGSSAASKPAKQSKDNLMEAVLEQAEEVSAKSPKKKTEQKASKAPKSAIKTLEVPAEYTPDLGLSSRIAFAINEIGGAGFGQDIANAMAQYEPQSDADKIFKQIASVLSNLKAKGALTTVKEGRKDKYSLAK
;
A
#
# COMPACT_ATOMS: atom_id res chain seq x y z
N MET A 1 -38.13 -25.30 20.55
CA MET A 1 -36.80 -24.79 20.12
C MET A 1 -36.27 -25.76 19.08
N ALA A 2 -35.90 -25.29 17.88
CA ALA A 2 -35.41 -26.19 16.83
C ALA A 2 -34.02 -26.72 17.23
N ASN A 3 -33.86 -28.03 17.28
CA ASN A 3 -32.57 -28.66 17.53
C ASN A 3 -31.75 -28.58 16.24
N ILE A 4 -30.92 -27.55 16.13
CA ILE A 4 -29.96 -27.43 15.03
C ILE A 4 -28.96 -28.57 15.18
N THR A 5 -28.89 -29.44 14.17
CA THR A 5 -27.97 -30.58 14.18
C THR A 5 -26.64 -30.18 13.54
N GLU A 6 -25.58 -30.94 13.83
CA GLU A 6 -24.27 -30.75 13.18
C GLU A 6 -24.36 -30.83 11.66
N LYS A 7 -25.29 -31.65 11.13
CA LYS A 7 -25.54 -31.76 9.69
C LYS A 7 -26.08 -30.44 9.12
N ASP A 8 -26.97 -29.77 9.84
CA ASP A 8 -27.54 -28.49 9.42
C ASP A 8 -26.46 -27.39 9.39
N ILE A 9 -25.56 -27.40 10.37
CA ILE A 9 -24.40 -26.50 10.42
C ILE A 9 -23.47 -26.77 9.23
N LEU A 10 -23.17 -28.04 8.93
CA LEU A 10 -22.33 -28.40 7.79
C LEU A 10 -22.95 -28.02 6.45
N VAL A 11 -24.28 -28.16 6.29
CA VAL A 11 -25.00 -27.73 5.09
C VAL A 11 -24.92 -26.21 4.95
N TYR A 12 -25.22 -25.47 6.02
CA TYR A 12 -25.14 -24.01 6.04
C TYR A 12 -23.73 -23.50 5.67
N LEU A 13 -22.68 -24.09 6.27
CA LEU A 13 -21.30 -23.71 5.98
C LEU A 13 -20.93 -24.00 4.51
N LYS A 14 -21.36 -25.14 3.96
CA LYS A 14 -21.14 -25.45 2.54
C LYS A 14 -21.86 -24.48 1.61
N GLU A 15 -23.10 -24.11 1.92
CA GLU A 15 -23.85 -23.10 1.17
C GLU A 15 -23.17 -21.73 1.26
N LYS A 16 -22.69 -21.37 2.45
CA LYS A 16 -21.99 -20.10 2.66
C LYS A 16 -20.68 -20.04 1.87
N ILE A 17 -19.90 -21.12 1.85
CA ILE A 17 -18.69 -21.24 1.02
C ILE A 17 -19.03 -21.05 -0.46
N LYS A 18 -20.10 -21.70 -0.96
CA LYS A 18 -20.54 -21.53 -2.35
C LYS A 18 -20.95 -20.09 -2.66
N SER A 19 -21.65 -19.41 -1.74
CA SER A 19 -22.01 -17.99 -1.90
C SER A 19 -20.76 -17.11 -2.01
N ILE A 20 -19.80 -17.30 -1.11
CA ILE A 20 -18.56 -16.53 -1.08
C ILE A 20 -17.74 -16.76 -2.36
N GLN A 21 -17.65 -18.01 -2.85
CA GLN A 21 -16.96 -18.30 -4.11
C GLN A 21 -17.65 -17.65 -5.31
N ALA A 22 -18.99 -17.62 -5.33
CA ALA A 22 -19.73 -16.94 -6.38
C ALA A 22 -19.54 -15.41 -6.34
N GLU A 23 -19.46 -14.83 -5.15
CA GLU A 23 -19.14 -13.41 -4.97
C GLU A 23 -17.71 -13.09 -5.40
N ALA A 24 -16.72 -13.90 -4.99
CA ALA A 24 -15.32 -13.77 -5.42
C ALA A 24 -15.20 -13.78 -6.96
N LYS A 25 -15.89 -14.72 -7.62
CA LYS A 25 -15.91 -14.80 -9.08
C LYS A 25 -16.51 -13.54 -9.74
N LYS A 26 -17.55 -12.94 -9.15
CA LYS A 26 -18.10 -11.67 -9.64
C LYS A 26 -17.09 -10.54 -9.54
N TYR A 27 -16.34 -10.47 -8.44
CA TYR A 27 -15.29 -9.47 -8.28
C TYR A 27 -14.15 -9.68 -9.28
N GLU A 28 -13.75 -10.94 -9.53
CA GLU A 28 -12.78 -11.27 -10.59
C GLU A 28 -13.29 -10.87 -11.97
N ASP A 29 -14.55 -11.15 -12.31
CA ASP A 29 -15.17 -10.76 -13.58
C ASP A 29 -15.21 -9.23 -13.74
N LEU A 30 -15.53 -8.49 -12.67
CA LEU A 30 -15.48 -7.03 -12.66
C LEU A 30 -14.06 -6.51 -12.84
N LEU A 31 -13.10 -7.09 -12.12
CA LEU A 31 -11.68 -6.73 -12.21
C LEU A 31 -11.14 -6.99 -13.62
N ASN A 32 -11.52 -8.13 -14.23
CA ASN A 32 -11.22 -8.45 -15.62
C ASN A 32 -11.91 -7.50 -16.61
N ALA A 33 -13.13 -7.04 -16.32
CA ALA A 33 -13.81 -6.04 -17.15
C ALA A 33 -13.13 -4.66 -17.06
N PHE A 34 -12.66 -4.26 -15.88
CA PHE A 34 -11.88 -3.03 -15.69
C PHE A 34 -10.50 -3.10 -16.36
N ASN A 35 -9.80 -4.23 -16.21
CA ASN A 35 -8.50 -4.45 -16.85
C ASN A 35 -8.63 -4.74 -18.36
N GLY A 36 -9.79 -5.21 -18.81
CA GLY A 36 -10.09 -5.61 -20.18
C GLY A 36 -10.68 -4.52 -21.08
N SER A 37 -10.92 -3.29 -20.58
CA SER A 37 -11.34 -2.16 -21.44
C SER A 37 -10.21 -1.59 -22.32
N SER A 38 -9.09 -2.31 -22.43
CA SER A 38 -8.05 -2.08 -23.43
C SER A 38 -7.65 -3.34 -24.20
N ALA A 39 -8.57 -4.28 -24.47
CA ALA A 39 -8.47 -5.12 -25.67
C ALA A 39 -9.74 -5.96 -25.86
N ALA A 40 -10.38 -5.79 -27.01
CA ALA A 40 -11.34 -6.74 -27.51
C ALA A 40 -10.69 -8.11 -27.77
N SER A 41 -11.44 -9.16 -27.40
CA SER A 41 -11.57 -10.47 -28.04
C SER A 41 -10.35 -11.38 -28.24
N LYS A 42 -10.29 -12.46 -27.44
CA LYS A 42 -10.47 -13.87 -27.90
C LYS A 42 -10.34 -14.87 -26.72
N PRO A 43 -11.13 -15.95 -26.68
CA PRO A 43 -10.90 -17.04 -25.76
C PRO A 43 -9.88 -18.01 -26.37
N ALA A 44 -8.72 -18.17 -25.74
CA ALA A 44 -7.77 -19.24 -26.05
C ALA A 44 -7.57 -20.10 -24.80
N LYS A 45 -7.89 -21.39 -24.97
CA LYS A 45 -7.60 -22.50 -24.08
C LYS A 45 -6.08 -22.70 -23.90
N GLN A 46 -5.73 -23.27 -22.74
CA GLN A 46 -4.45 -23.92 -22.38
C GLN A 46 -3.29 -22.93 -22.15
N SER A 47 -2.44 -23.05 -21.11
CA SER A 47 -1.91 -24.26 -20.49
C SER A 47 -1.42 -23.96 -19.06
N LYS A 48 -1.56 -24.94 -18.16
CA LYS A 48 -0.67 -25.09 -16.99
C LYS A 48 0.71 -25.44 -17.52
N ASP A 49 1.71 -24.62 -17.24
CA ASP A 49 3.08 -24.98 -16.85
C ASP A 49 4.01 -23.78 -17.04
N ASN A 50 4.97 -23.66 -16.13
CA ASN A 50 6.10 -22.71 -16.11
C ASN A 50 5.80 -21.24 -15.79
N LEU A 51 6.01 -20.86 -14.52
CA LEU A 51 7.04 -19.86 -14.19
C LEU A 51 7.35 -19.86 -12.68
N MET A 52 7.81 -21.00 -12.16
CA MET A 52 8.38 -21.09 -10.82
C MET A 52 9.91 -20.95 -10.94
N GLU A 53 10.41 -19.86 -11.52
CA GLU A 53 11.87 -19.62 -11.61
C GLU A 53 12.17 -18.15 -11.94
N ALA A 54 12.17 -17.31 -10.89
CA ALA A 54 12.83 -16.00 -10.88
C ALA A 54 12.94 -15.50 -9.43
N VAL A 55 13.55 -16.31 -8.56
CA VAL A 55 13.94 -15.92 -7.19
C VAL A 55 15.40 -16.30 -7.05
N LEU A 56 16.30 -15.41 -7.45
CA LEU A 56 17.67 -15.20 -6.94
C LEU A 56 18.43 -14.39 -7.98
N GLU A 57 18.53 -13.07 -7.76
CA GLU A 57 19.73 -12.28 -8.06
C GLU A 57 19.38 -10.80 -7.86
N GLN A 58 19.99 -10.22 -6.82
CA GLN A 58 20.42 -8.83 -6.67
C GLN A 58 20.32 -8.41 -5.20
N ALA A 59 21.15 -9.06 -4.39
CA ALA A 59 21.53 -8.59 -3.08
C ALA A 59 23.05 -8.65 -3.00
N GLU A 60 23.73 -7.69 -3.62
CA GLU A 60 25.12 -7.33 -3.28
C GLU A 60 25.50 -6.06 -4.04
N GLU A 61 25.56 -4.94 -3.32
CA GLU A 61 26.71 -4.02 -3.36
C GLU A 61 26.51 -2.93 -2.30
N VAL A 62 27.05 -3.22 -1.12
CA VAL A 62 27.24 -2.28 -0.03
C VAL A 62 28.69 -1.82 -0.05
N SER A 63 28.86 -0.50 -0.20
CA SER A 63 29.84 0.33 0.52
C SER A 63 31.34 -0.03 0.46
N ALA A 64 32.14 0.85 -0.14
CA ALA A 64 33.31 1.42 0.54
C ALA A 64 33.95 2.57 -0.25
N LYS A 65 33.94 3.79 0.30
CA LYS A 65 35.12 4.69 0.48
C LYS A 65 34.71 6.13 0.82
N SER A 66 34.99 6.55 2.05
CA SER A 66 35.35 7.93 2.43
C SER A 66 36.77 8.25 1.88
N PRO A 67 37.34 9.50 1.85
CA PRO A 67 37.21 10.59 2.84
C PRO A 67 37.39 12.09 2.39
N LYS A 68 36.95 13.02 3.27
CA LYS A 68 37.45 14.39 3.64
C LYS A 68 38.14 15.33 2.61
N LYS A 69 37.63 16.57 2.43
CA LYS A 69 38.26 17.87 2.86
C LYS A 69 37.41 19.14 2.51
N LYS A 70 37.55 20.14 3.41
CA LYS A 70 37.24 21.60 3.44
C LYS A 70 37.00 22.28 2.07
N THR A 71 36.17 23.33 1.90
CA THR A 71 36.36 24.74 2.35
C THR A 71 35.12 25.59 1.95
N GLU A 72 35.06 26.80 2.49
CA GLU A 72 34.05 27.87 2.50
C GLU A 72 33.29 28.31 1.22
N GLN A 73 32.11 28.88 1.50
CA GLN A 73 31.47 30.08 0.92
C GLN A 73 30.78 30.07 -0.47
N LYS A 74 29.49 30.44 -0.37
CA LYS A 74 28.66 31.32 -1.22
C LYS A 74 28.22 30.89 -2.63
N ALA A 75 26.92 31.12 -2.79
CA ALA A 75 26.16 31.45 -3.99
C ALA A 75 25.62 30.29 -4.85
N SER A 76 24.31 30.08 -4.67
CA SER A 76 23.29 29.90 -5.70
C SER A 76 23.54 28.83 -6.77
N LYS A 77 22.78 27.74 -6.68
CA LYS A 77 22.15 27.04 -7.82
C LYS A 77 21.08 26.05 -7.34
N ALA A 78 19.97 26.08 -8.08
CA ALA A 78 18.73 25.31 -8.04
C ALA A 78 18.70 23.96 -7.28
N PRO A 79 17.54 23.60 -6.67
CA PRO A 79 17.39 22.38 -5.90
C PRO A 79 17.41 21.17 -6.82
N LYS A 80 18.45 20.35 -6.71
CA LYS A 80 18.43 18.95 -7.16
C LYS A 80 18.01 18.07 -5.98
N SER A 81 16.76 18.17 -5.56
CA SER A 81 16.16 17.06 -4.79
C SER A 81 15.56 16.12 -5.82
N ALA A 82 16.30 15.06 -6.15
CA ALA A 82 15.73 13.91 -6.82
C ALA A 82 14.50 13.47 -6.02
N ILE A 83 13.33 13.60 -6.65
CA ILE A 83 12.03 13.22 -6.10
C ILE A 83 12.13 11.71 -5.86
N LYS A 84 12.30 11.31 -4.59
CA LYS A 84 12.15 9.92 -4.18
C LYS A 84 10.65 9.68 -4.05
N THR A 85 10.03 9.35 -5.17
CA THR A 85 8.67 8.84 -5.23
C THR A 85 8.60 7.62 -4.29
N LEU A 86 7.71 7.65 -3.31
CA LEU A 86 7.46 6.49 -2.46
C LEU A 86 6.71 5.46 -3.30
N GLU A 87 7.32 4.31 -3.53
CA GLU A 87 6.63 3.17 -4.12
C GLU A 87 5.57 2.69 -3.13
N VAL A 88 4.33 2.61 -3.61
CA VAL A 88 3.19 2.09 -2.86
C VAL A 88 3.29 0.56 -2.92
N PRO A 89 3.48 -0.13 -1.79
CA PRO A 89 3.43 -1.60 -1.77
C PRO A 89 2.04 -2.06 -2.21
N ALA A 90 1.93 -3.17 -2.93
CA ALA A 90 0.62 -3.74 -3.30
C ALA A 90 -0.11 -4.38 -2.10
N GLU A 91 0.62 -4.70 -1.03
CA GLU A 91 0.09 -5.38 0.16
C GLU A 91 0.60 -4.72 1.45
N TYR A 92 -0.27 -4.62 2.44
CA TYR A 92 0.10 -4.19 3.79
C TYR A 92 0.78 -5.33 4.54
N THR A 93 2.08 -5.21 4.81
CA THR A 93 2.77 -6.09 5.74
C THR A 93 3.24 -5.31 6.97
N PRO A 94 3.07 -5.86 8.18
CA PRO A 94 3.50 -5.19 9.42
C PRO A 94 5.04 -5.04 9.51
N ASP A 95 5.78 -5.83 8.73
CA ASP A 95 7.25 -5.74 8.60
C ASP A 95 7.72 -4.60 7.68
N LEU A 96 6.83 -3.99 6.87
CA LEU A 96 7.19 -2.83 6.06
C LEU A 96 7.51 -1.62 6.94
N GLY A 97 8.51 -0.85 6.50
CA GLY A 97 8.84 0.43 7.11
C GLY A 97 7.62 1.35 7.19
N LEU A 98 7.51 2.14 8.26
CA LEU A 98 6.39 3.06 8.50
C LEU A 98 6.04 3.93 7.29
N SER A 99 7.05 4.39 6.55
CA SER A 99 6.86 5.19 5.33
C SER A 99 6.08 4.46 4.24
N SER A 100 6.35 3.17 4.05
CA SER A 100 5.68 2.33 3.05
C SER A 100 4.25 1.98 3.49
N ARG A 101 4.05 1.74 4.80
CA ARG A 101 2.70 1.58 5.38
C ARG A 101 1.85 2.85 5.24
N ILE A 102 2.46 4.02 5.43
CA ILE A 102 1.80 5.32 5.19
C ILE A 102 1.46 5.48 3.70
N ALA A 103 2.37 5.11 2.78
CA ALA A 103 2.11 5.19 1.35
C ALA A 103 0.95 4.26 0.93
N PHE A 104 0.92 3.04 1.46
CA PHE A 104 -0.20 2.11 1.29
C PHE A 104 -1.51 2.69 1.81
N ALA A 105 -1.53 3.19 3.04
CA ALA A 105 -2.72 3.76 3.65
C ALA A 105 -3.23 5.00 2.89
N ILE A 106 -2.34 5.84 2.34
CA ILE A 106 -2.73 6.96 1.48
C ILE A 106 -3.35 6.47 0.16
N ASN A 107 -2.88 5.36 -0.39
CA ASN A 107 -3.46 4.75 -1.58
C ASN A 107 -4.85 4.16 -1.32
N GLU A 108 -5.01 3.43 -0.21
CA GLU A 108 -6.29 2.83 0.21
C GLU A 108 -7.40 3.87 0.43
N ILE A 109 -7.08 5.02 1.02
CA ILE A 109 -8.06 6.11 1.24
C ILE A 109 -8.40 6.91 -0.05
N GLY A 110 -7.89 6.50 -1.22
CA GLY A 110 -8.17 7.14 -2.51
C GLY A 110 -7.15 8.19 -2.94
N GLY A 111 -5.91 8.11 -2.44
CA GLY A 111 -4.76 8.90 -2.89
C GLY A 111 -4.48 10.19 -2.09
N ALA A 112 -5.38 10.62 -1.22
CA ALA A 112 -5.16 11.76 -0.34
C ALA A 112 -6.01 11.69 0.94
N GLY A 113 -5.43 11.99 2.10
CA GLY A 113 -6.19 12.08 3.36
C GLY A 113 -5.46 12.77 4.49
N PHE A 114 -6.18 13.03 5.58
CA PHE A 114 -5.59 13.63 6.76
C PHE A 114 -4.79 12.59 7.53
N GLY A 115 -3.82 13.03 8.33
CA GLY A 115 -3.02 12.10 9.13
C GLY A 115 -3.87 11.17 10.01
N GLN A 116 -5.04 11.63 10.46
CA GLN A 116 -5.96 10.81 11.25
C GLN A 116 -6.70 9.76 10.42
N ASP A 117 -7.03 10.06 9.17
CA ASP A 117 -7.63 9.10 8.24
C ASP A 117 -6.60 8.03 7.84
N ILE A 118 -5.35 8.44 7.61
CA ILE A 118 -4.24 7.54 7.33
C ILE A 118 -4.02 6.59 8.52
N ALA A 119 -4.03 7.12 9.74
CA ALA A 119 -3.91 6.31 10.95
C ALA A 119 -5.08 5.33 11.12
N ASN A 120 -6.31 5.76 10.80
CA ASN A 120 -7.49 4.90 10.83
C ASN A 120 -7.40 3.78 9.79
N ALA A 121 -6.95 4.07 8.57
CA ALA A 121 -6.73 3.06 7.54
C ALA A 121 -5.66 2.05 7.99
N MET A 122 -4.55 2.51 8.56
CA MET A 122 -3.51 1.61 9.12
C MET A 122 -4.02 0.76 10.29
N ALA A 123 -4.86 1.32 11.16
CA ALA A 123 -5.43 0.60 12.31
C ALA A 123 -6.33 -0.58 11.90
N GLN A 124 -6.91 -0.56 10.69
CA GLN A 124 -7.69 -1.69 10.17
C GLN A 124 -6.83 -2.94 9.93
N TYR A 125 -5.54 -2.74 9.62
CA TYR A 125 -4.60 -3.83 9.35
C TYR A 125 -3.72 -4.18 10.56
N GLU A 126 -3.68 -3.30 11.57
CA GLU A 126 -3.02 -3.53 12.85
C GLU A 126 -4.03 -3.51 14.02
N PRO A 127 -4.84 -4.57 14.20
CA PRO A 127 -5.82 -4.62 15.28
C PRO A 127 -5.20 -4.59 16.69
N GLN A 128 -3.87 -4.70 16.79
CA GLN A 128 -3.11 -4.59 18.04
C GLN A 128 -2.79 -3.13 18.43
N SER A 129 -2.90 -2.18 17.49
CA SER A 129 -2.51 -0.78 17.68
C SER A 129 -3.69 0.16 17.50
N ASP A 130 -3.92 1.04 18.48
CA ASP A 130 -4.98 2.05 18.38
C ASP A 130 -4.61 3.14 17.36
N ALA A 131 -5.62 3.66 16.64
CA ALA A 131 -5.45 4.74 15.67
C ALA A 131 -4.76 5.98 16.25
N ASP A 132 -4.99 6.32 17.53
CA ASP A 132 -4.33 7.45 18.19
C ASP A 132 -2.83 7.22 18.43
N LYS A 133 -2.42 5.98 18.71
CA LYS A 133 -1.00 5.62 18.87
C LYS A 133 -0.31 5.66 17.52
N ILE A 134 -0.95 5.08 16.50
CA ILE A 134 -0.48 5.11 15.12
C ILE A 134 -0.36 6.57 14.66
N PHE A 135 -1.35 7.42 14.92
CA PHE A 135 -1.34 8.83 14.54
C PHE A 135 -0.12 9.56 15.11
N LYS A 136 0.17 9.39 16.40
CA LYS A 136 1.36 9.99 17.04
C LYS A 136 2.65 9.49 16.42
N GLN A 137 2.72 8.20 16.11
CA GLN A 137 3.89 7.57 15.49
C GLN A 137 4.11 8.07 14.06
N ILE A 138 3.05 8.20 13.25
CA ILE A 138 3.15 8.65 11.86
C ILE A 138 3.26 10.17 11.74
N ALA A 139 2.85 10.98 12.72
CA ALA A 139 2.90 12.45 12.62
C ALA A 139 4.30 12.99 12.35
N SER A 140 5.32 12.46 13.03
CA SER A 140 6.72 12.80 12.78
C SER A 140 7.18 12.31 11.41
N VAL A 141 6.77 11.10 11.02
CA VAL A 141 7.12 10.49 9.73
C VAL A 141 6.51 11.26 8.57
N LEU A 142 5.22 11.62 8.64
CA LEU A 142 4.51 12.45 7.65
C LEU A 142 5.20 13.80 7.45
N SER A 143 5.62 14.44 8.54
CA SER A 143 6.37 15.71 8.49
C SER A 143 7.72 15.53 7.78
N ASN A 144 8.43 14.44 8.08
CA ASN A 144 9.70 14.11 7.43
C ASN A 144 9.52 13.73 5.95
N LEU A 145 8.46 13.01 5.60
CA LEU A 145 8.16 12.61 4.22
C LEU A 145 7.74 13.80 3.36
N LYS A 146 6.98 14.75 3.93
CA LYS A 146 6.72 16.06 3.33
C LYS A 146 8.01 16.83 3.09
N ALA A 147 8.88 16.94 4.11
CA ALA A 147 10.15 17.65 3.97
C ALA A 147 11.09 17.00 2.94
N LYS A 148 11.02 15.68 2.78
CA LYS A 148 11.76 14.91 1.76
C LYS A 148 11.16 15.01 0.35
N GLY A 149 10.00 15.66 0.18
CA GLY A 149 9.32 15.77 -1.10
C GLY A 149 8.66 14.46 -1.57
N ALA A 150 8.50 13.49 -0.68
CA ALA A 150 7.87 12.21 -0.99
C ALA A 150 6.34 12.25 -0.83
N LEU A 151 5.85 13.20 -0.04
CA LEU A 151 4.43 13.52 0.09
C LEU A 151 4.19 14.98 -0.28
N THR A 152 3.09 15.22 -0.97
CA THR A 152 2.52 16.55 -1.20
C THR A 152 1.50 16.83 -0.11
N THR A 153 1.37 18.11 0.30
CA THR A 153 0.34 18.50 1.26
C THR A 153 -0.50 19.64 0.73
N VAL A 154 -1.82 19.51 0.89
CA VAL A 154 -2.80 20.57 0.64
C VAL A 154 -3.38 20.99 1.98
N LYS A 155 -3.26 22.28 2.32
CA LYS A 155 -3.80 22.81 3.56
C LYS A 155 -5.31 22.98 3.42
N GLU A 156 -6.08 22.25 4.23
CA GLU A 156 -7.54 22.28 4.22
C GLU A 156 -8.02 22.71 5.62
N GLY A 157 -8.28 24.01 5.78
CA GLY A 157 -8.62 24.62 7.07
C GLY A 157 -7.44 24.61 8.06
N ARG A 158 -7.64 23.93 9.21
CA ARG A 158 -6.62 23.78 10.27
C ARG A 158 -5.74 22.53 10.13
N LYS A 159 -6.02 21.68 9.13
CA LYS A 159 -5.34 20.39 8.95
C LYS A 159 -4.62 20.36 7.61
N ASP A 160 -3.52 19.63 7.55
CA ASP A 160 -2.82 19.31 6.31
C ASP A 160 -3.33 17.97 5.77
N LYS A 161 -3.80 17.97 4.53
CA LYS A 161 -4.14 16.76 3.78
C LYS A 161 -2.91 16.28 3.04
N TYR A 162 -2.53 15.02 3.24
CA TYR A 162 -1.33 14.42 2.66
C TYR A 162 -1.71 13.57 1.45
N SER A 163 -0.93 13.68 0.39
CA SER A 163 -1.03 12.87 -0.82
C SER A 163 0.36 12.42 -1.26
N LEU A 164 0.44 11.34 -2.03
CA LEU A 164 1.70 10.89 -2.59
C LEU A 164 2.25 11.94 -3.57
N ALA A 165 3.56 12.20 -3.54
CA ALA A 165 4.20 13.03 -4.55
C ALA A 165 4.23 12.27 -5.88
N LYS A 166 3.77 12.93 -6.95
CA LYS A 166 3.85 12.41 -8.32
C LYS A 166 5.22 12.69 -8.92
#